data_AF-A0A2E7D0E5-F1
#
_entry.id   AF-A0A2E7D0E5-F1
#
_cell.length_a   1.000
_cell.length_b   1.000
_cell.length_c   1.000
_cell.angle_alpha   90.00
_cell.angle_beta   90.00
_cell.angle_gamma   90.00
#
_symmetry.space_group_name_H-M   'P 1'
#
loop_
_entity.id
_entity.type
_entity.pdbx_description
1 polymer ?
#
loop_
_entity_poly.entity_id
_entity_poly.type
_entity_poly.pdbx_seq_one_letter_code
_entity_poly.pdbx_strand_id
1 'polypeptide(L)'
;MAPTPVWFNEGIATGFEGDGVKVKSGPSQISKRYARLSLSARVVDWREIVRNDRAFRGDIFAGEAYGHAWGLHWMLANKYKTKYIKYIQALSKKETLGKVSFEDRLTELESIVGKGIDELQREFQKELVGRLQRR
;
A
#
# COMPACT_ATOMS: atom_id res chain seq x y z
N MET A 1 -6.70 -9.23 17.75
CA MET A 1 -6.31 -8.93 16.36
C MET A 1 -5.06 -8.06 16.39
N ALA A 2 -3.99 -8.44 15.69
CA ALA A 2 -2.76 -7.66 15.66
C ALA A 2 -3.07 -6.28 15.04
N PRO A 3 -2.44 -5.18 15.50
CA PRO A 3 -2.69 -3.83 15.00
C PRO A 3 -2.03 -3.63 13.62
N THR A 4 -2.41 -4.44 12.63
CA THR A 4 -1.97 -4.31 11.24
C THR A 4 -2.78 -3.20 10.58
N PRO A 5 -2.15 -2.21 9.93
CA PRO A 5 -2.87 -1.15 9.23
C PRO A 5 -3.82 -1.69 8.17
N VAL A 6 -4.99 -1.07 7.97
CA VAL A 6 -5.99 -1.56 7.02
C VAL A 6 -5.46 -1.53 5.59
N TRP A 7 -4.70 -0.50 5.20
CA TRP A 7 -4.06 -0.44 3.89
C TRP A 7 -3.20 -1.66 3.59
N PHE A 8 -2.56 -2.25 4.62
CA PHE A 8 -1.68 -3.39 4.41
C PHE A 8 -2.50 -4.62 4.01
N ASN A 9 -3.56 -4.93 4.76
CA ASN A 9 -4.43 -6.08 4.50
C ASN A 9 -5.23 -5.90 3.20
N GLU A 10 -5.84 -4.75 2.99
CA GLU A 10 -6.63 -4.48 1.80
C GLU A 10 -5.75 -4.38 0.55
N GLY A 11 -4.61 -3.69 0.67
CA GLY A 11 -3.68 -3.52 -0.44
C GLY A 11 -3.01 -4.83 -0.88
N ILE A 12 -2.71 -5.75 0.05
CA ILE A 12 -2.19 -7.06 -0.33
C ILE A 12 -3.28 -7.93 -0.95
N ALA A 13 -4.50 -7.90 -0.40
CA ALA A 13 -5.64 -8.65 -0.94
C ALA A 13 -5.95 -8.21 -2.39
N THR A 14 -5.98 -6.90 -2.65
CA THR A 14 -6.15 -6.35 -4.01
C THR A 14 -5.04 -6.75 -4.99
N GLY A 15 -3.81 -6.98 -4.51
CA GLY A 15 -2.71 -7.51 -5.32
C GLY A 15 -2.90 -8.99 -5.73
N PHE A 16 -3.67 -9.75 -4.94
CA PHE A 16 -3.99 -11.15 -5.19
C PHE A 16 -5.37 -11.38 -5.81
N GLU A 17 -6.16 -10.32 -6.06
CA GLU A 17 -7.44 -10.43 -6.75
C GLU A 17 -7.27 -11.12 -8.11
N GLY A 18 -7.80 -12.34 -8.22
CA GLY A 18 -7.92 -13.11 -9.45
C GLY A 18 -9.34 -12.99 -10.04
N ASP A 19 -9.54 -13.63 -11.19
CA ASP A 19 -10.84 -13.71 -11.88
C ASP A 19 -11.85 -14.69 -11.24
N GLY A 20 -11.69 -14.99 -9.94
CA GLY A 20 -12.53 -15.93 -9.20
C GLY A 20 -12.25 -17.42 -9.44
N VAL A 21 -11.33 -17.77 -10.36
CA VAL A 21 -11.03 -19.18 -10.71
C VAL A 21 -9.61 -19.60 -10.33
N LYS A 22 -8.62 -18.69 -10.41
CA LYS A 22 -7.24 -18.90 -9.90
C LYS A 22 -6.61 -17.58 -9.45
N VAL A 23 -5.79 -17.61 -8.40
CA VAL A 23 -4.89 -16.48 -8.07
C VAL A 23 -3.84 -16.39 -9.18
N LYS A 24 -4.00 -15.43 -10.10
CA LYS A 24 -3.13 -15.24 -11.28
C LYS A 24 -2.11 -14.11 -11.11
N SER A 25 -2.17 -13.37 -10.01
CA SER A 25 -1.31 -12.21 -9.75
C SER A 25 -0.86 -12.17 -8.30
N GLY A 26 0.27 -11.51 -8.06
CA GLY A 26 0.74 -11.14 -6.74
C GLY A 26 1.06 -9.64 -6.70
N PRO A 27 1.44 -9.11 -5.52
CA PRO A 27 1.63 -7.67 -5.32
C PRO A 27 2.69 -7.04 -6.24
N SER A 28 3.61 -7.83 -6.81
CA SER A 28 4.59 -7.32 -7.78
C SER A 28 4.04 -7.11 -9.20
N GLN A 29 2.86 -7.66 -9.53
CA GLN A 29 2.25 -7.55 -10.85
C GLN A 29 1.39 -6.29 -10.97
N ILE A 30 1.36 -5.70 -12.17
CA ILE A 30 0.49 -4.54 -12.44
C ILE A 30 -0.97 -4.99 -12.58
N SER A 31 -1.83 -4.51 -11.69
CA SER A 31 -3.28 -4.50 -11.88
C SER A 31 -3.70 -3.25 -12.64
N LYS A 32 -4.23 -3.39 -13.85
CA LYS A 32 -4.68 -2.23 -14.66
C LYS A 32 -5.77 -1.41 -13.95
N ARG A 33 -6.65 -2.08 -13.19
CA ARG A 33 -7.72 -1.44 -12.41
C ARG A 33 -7.13 -0.55 -11.32
N TYR A 34 -6.30 -1.10 -10.44
CA TYR A 34 -5.73 -0.35 -9.32
C TYR A 34 -4.67 0.67 -9.75
N ALA A 35 -3.92 0.39 -10.83
CA ALA A 35 -3.05 1.37 -11.45
C ALA A 35 -3.84 2.62 -11.88
N ARG A 36 -4.97 2.44 -12.60
CA ARG A 36 -5.82 3.57 -12.99
C ARG A 36 -6.36 4.34 -11.78
N LEU A 37 -6.92 3.62 -10.80
CA LEU A 37 -7.44 4.24 -9.57
C LEU A 37 -6.37 5.06 -8.84
N SER A 38 -5.16 4.52 -8.71
CA SER A 38 -4.05 5.19 -8.03
C SER A 38 -3.52 6.43 -8.77
N LEU A 39 -3.61 6.45 -10.11
CA LEU A 39 -3.18 7.58 -10.94
C LEU A 39 -4.25 8.65 -11.06
N SER A 40 -5.53 8.28 -10.94
CA SER A 40 -6.65 9.21 -11.00
C SER A 40 -7.04 9.82 -9.64
N ALA A 41 -6.52 9.27 -8.55
CA ALA A 41 -6.85 9.72 -7.19
C ALA A 41 -6.50 11.20 -6.96
N ARG A 42 -7.40 11.93 -6.29
CA ARG A 42 -7.26 13.37 -6.05
C ARG A 42 -7.40 13.78 -4.60
N VAL A 43 -8.02 12.94 -3.76
CA VAL A 43 -8.43 13.31 -2.41
C VAL A 43 -7.62 12.55 -1.38
N VAL A 44 -7.46 11.24 -1.57
CA VAL A 44 -6.72 10.36 -0.66
C VAL A 44 -5.28 10.25 -1.13
N ASP A 45 -4.32 10.34 -0.22
CA ASP A 45 -2.89 10.15 -0.51
C ASP A 45 -2.28 9.03 0.35
N TRP A 46 -0.98 8.76 0.17
CA TRP A 46 -0.31 7.68 0.90
C TRP A 46 -0.15 7.99 2.39
N ARG A 47 0.04 9.26 2.75
CA ARG A 47 0.11 9.69 4.14
C ARG A 47 -1.21 9.36 4.86
N GLU A 48 -2.34 9.67 4.24
CA GLU A 48 -3.67 9.42 4.80
C GLU A 48 -3.92 7.92 5.03
N ILE A 49 -3.70 7.08 4.02
CA ILE A 49 -3.98 5.63 4.14
C ILE A 49 -3.02 4.88 5.07
N VAL A 50 -1.79 5.37 5.25
CA VAL A 50 -0.82 4.76 6.18
C VAL A 50 -1.13 5.20 7.61
N ARG A 51 -1.43 6.48 7.79
CA ARG A 51 -1.67 7.09 9.10
C ARG A 51 -2.97 6.62 9.72
N ASN A 52 -4.04 6.51 8.94
CA ASN A 52 -5.36 6.15 9.47
C ASN A 52 -6.17 5.23 8.54
N ASP A 53 -7.20 4.62 9.12
CA ASP A 53 -8.02 3.61 8.45
C ASP A 53 -9.35 4.19 7.90
N ARG A 54 -9.56 5.52 7.94
CA ARG A 54 -10.88 6.15 7.66
C ARG A 54 -11.30 5.98 6.20
N ALA A 55 -10.37 6.16 5.26
CA ALA A 55 -10.63 6.06 3.83
C ALA A 55 -11.13 4.67 3.40
N PHE A 56 -10.96 3.63 4.23
CA PHE A 56 -11.44 2.28 3.97
C PHE A 56 -12.82 1.96 4.57
N ARG A 57 -13.38 2.84 5.43
CA ARG A 57 -14.62 2.59 6.20
C ARG A 57 -15.86 3.23 5.59
N GLY A 58 -16.18 2.86 4.34
CA GLY A 58 -17.43 3.28 3.68
C GLY A 58 -17.45 4.72 3.19
N ASP A 59 -16.28 5.35 3.06
CA ASP A 59 -16.13 6.66 2.44
C ASP A 59 -16.30 6.56 0.92
N ILE A 60 -16.82 7.62 0.29
CA ILE A 60 -16.94 7.75 -1.17
C ILE A 60 -15.59 7.61 -1.88
N PHE A 61 -14.49 7.81 -1.14
CA PHE A 61 -13.12 7.69 -1.64
C PHE A 61 -12.47 6.31 -1.45
N ALA A 62 -13.25 5.29 -1.07
CA ALA A 62 -12.72 3.94 -0.87
C ALA A 62 -11.94 3.43 -2.10
N GLY A 63 -12.40 3.73 -3.32
CA GLY A 63 -11.70 3.36 -4.55
C GLY A 63 -10.28 3.94 -4.67
N GLU A 64 -10.08 5.20 -4.27
CA GLU A 64 -8.76 5.83 -4.22
C GLU A 64 -7.88 5.15 -3.16
N ALA A 65 -8.44 4.85 -2.00
CA ALA A 65 -7.75 4.18 -0.90
C ALA A 65 -7.23 2.79 -1.31
N TYR A 66 -8.06 1.97 -1.98
CA TYR A 66 -7.64 0.67 -2.52
C TYR A 66 -6.57 0.82 -3.61
N GLY A 67 -6.72 1.80 -4.51
CA GLY A 67 -5.71 2.10 -5.53
C GLY A 67 -4.35 2.42 -4.91
N HIS A 68 -4.32 3.29 -3.91
CA HIS A 68 -3.10 3.65 -3.20
C HIS A 68 -2.53 2.51 -2.35
N ALA A 69 -3.37 1.74 -1.67
CA ALA A 69 -2.94 0.58 -0.89
C ALA A 69 -2.25 -0.47 -1.78
N TRP A 70 -2.86 -0.80 -2.92
CA TRP A 70 -2.25 -1.65 -3.95
C TRP A 70 -0.92 -1.05 -4.45
N GLY A 71 -0.91 0.25 -4.77
CA GLY A 71 0.26 0.93 -5.30
C GLY A 71 1.46 0.91 -4.35
N LEU A 72 1.21 1.07 -3.04
CA LEU A 72 2.24 1.00 -2.01
C LEU A 72 2.83 -0.42 -1.92
N HIS A 73 1.99 -1.45 -1.92
CA HIS A 73 2.46 -2.85 -2.01
C HIS A 73 3.29 -3.12 -3.25
N TRP A 74 2.81 -2.65 -4.41
CA TRP A 74 3.50 -2.82 -5.68
C TRP A 74 4.88 -2.17 -5.67
N MET A 75 4.98 -0.95 -5.14
CA MET A 75 6.24 -0.21 -5.05
C MET A 75 7.22 -0.90 -4.10
N LEU A 76 6.74 -1.31 -2.92
CA LEU A 76 7.56 -2.00 -1.93
C LEU A 76 8.04 -3.36 -2.43
N ALA A 77 7.19 -4.12 -3.12
CA ALA A 77 7.53 -5.43 -3.67
C ALA A 77 8.51 -5.35 -4.85
N ASN A 78 8.42 -4.32 -5.70
CA ASN A 78 9.27 -4.20 -6.89
C ASN A 78 10.59 -3.46 -6.63
N LYS A 79 10.57 -2.41 -5.80
CA LYS A 79 11.73 -1.52 -5.64
C LYS A 79 12.39 -1.60 -4.26
N TYR A 80 11.63 -1.92 -3.22
CA TYR A 80 12.12 -1.93 -1.84
C TYR A 80 12.03 -3.31 -1.18
N LYS A 81 12.17 -4.40 -1.96
CA LYS A 81 11.90 -5.79 -1.51
C LYS A 81 12.50 -6.13 -0.14
N THR A 82 13.78 -5.82 0.08
CA THR A 82 14.45 -6.09 1.37
C THR A 82 13.85 -5.28 2.52
N LYS A 83 13.49 -4.02 2.29
CA LYS A 83 12.83 -3.17 3.28
C LYS A 83 11.40 -3.63 3.53
N TYR A 84 10.72 -4.08 2.48
CA TYR A 84 9.38 -4.60 2.57
C TYR A 84 9.31 -5.85 3.46
N ILE A 85 10.26 -6.79 3.29
CA ILE A 85 10.40 -7.94 4.18
C ILE A 85 10.61 -7.50 5.64
N LYS A 86 11.48 -6.52 5.89
CA LYS A 86 11.70 -5.97 7.24
C LYS A 86 10.42 -5.36 7.82
N TYR A 87 9.63 -4.67 7.00
CA TYR A 87 8.35 -4.10 7.43
C TYR A 87 7.34 -5.19 7.79
N ILE A 88 7.21 -6.24 6.97
CA ILE A 88 6.35 -7.40 7.28
C ILE A 88 6.78 -8.06 8.60
N GLN A 89 8.08 -8.23 8.81
CA GLN A 89 8.62 -8.79 10.07
C GLN A 89 8.37 -7.87 11.28
N ALA A 90 8.37 -6.55 11.09
CA ALA A 90 8.02 -5.62 12.15
C ALA A 90 6.53 -5.73 12.50
N LEU A 91 5.65 -5.78 11.49
CA LEU A 91 4.22 -5.99 11.68
C LEU A 91 3.91 -7.32 12.39
N SER A 92 4.60 -8.41 12.03
CA SER A 92 4.38 -9.73 12.65
C SER A 92 4.80 -9.81 14.12
N LYS A 93 5.63 -8.87 14.59
CA LYS A 93 6.08 -8.78 15.99
C LYS A 93 5.18 -7.90 16.85
N LYS A 94 4.20 -7.19 16.27
CA LYS A 94 3.32 -6.32 17.04
C LYS A 94 2.36 -7.15 17.90
N GLU A 95 2.37 -6.86 19.20
CA GLU A 95 1.46 -7.50 20.14
C GLU A 95 0.00 -7.09 19.85
N THR A 96 -0.88 -8.08 19.85
CA THR A 96 -2.33 -7.88 19.95
C THR A 96 -2.60 -7.07 21.21
N LEU A 97 -3.11 -5.83 21.07
CA LEU A 97 -3.45 -4.83 22.13
C LEU A 97 -2.46 -3.66 22.30
N GLY A 98 -1.34 -3.62 21.59
CA GLY A 98 -0.48 -2.43 21.58
C GLY A 98 -1.21 -1.21 20.98
N LYS A 99 -1.32 -0.11 21.74
CA LYS A 99 -1.79 1.17 21.20
C LYS A 99 -0.71 1.74 20.27
N VAL A 100 -0.88 1.55 18.96
CA VAL A 100 -0.04 2.20 17.95
C VAL A 100 -0.72 3.50 17.55
N SER A 101 -0.08 4.64 17.78
CA SER A 101 -0.64 5.92 17.34
C SER A 101 -0.58 6.04 15.82
N PHE A 102 -1.37 6.97 15.27
CA PHE A 102 -1.38 7.26 13.84
C PHE A 102 -0.01 7.71 13.31
N GLU A 103 0.74 8.50 14.10
CA GLU A 103 2.08 8.96 13.72
C GLU A 103 3.13 7.83 13.80
N ASP A 104 2.96 6.90 14.73
CA ASP A 104 3.90 5.77 14.87
C ASP A 104 3.87 4.88 13.63
N ARG A 105 2.69 4.70 13.01
CA ARG A 105 2.55 3.91 11.77
C ARG A 105 3.37 4.50 10.62
N LEU A 106 3.30 5.82 10.46
CA LEU A 106 4.03 6.57 9.44
C LEU A 106 5.53 6.47 9.70
N THR A 107 5.94 6.81 10.93
CA THR A 107 7.34 6.83 11.36
C THR A 107 7.99 5.45 11.23
N GLU A 108 7.28 4.38 11.60
CA GLU A 108 7.77 3.02 11.47
C GLU A 108 8.00 2.63 10.00
N LEU A 109 7.05 2.93 9.10
CA LEU A 109 7.23 2.64 7.69
C LEU A 109 8.39 3.44 7.08
N GLU A 110 8.43 4.75 7.34
CA GLU A 110 9.46 5.65 6.81
C GLU A 110 10.86 5.27 7.32
N SER A 111 11.00 4.93 8.60
CA SER A 111 12.28 4.50 9.18
C SER A 111 12.79 3.18 8.60
N ILE A 112 11.90 2.22 8.35
CA ILE A 112 12.28 0.92 7.77
C ILE A 112 12.65 1.08 6.29
N VAL A 113 11.84 1.80 5.52
CA VAL A 113 12.08 2.04 4.10
C VAL A 113 13.29 2.96 3.90
N GLY A 114 13.48 3.93 4.80
CA GLY A 114 14.51 4.96 4.72
C GLY A 114 14.12 6.12 3.80
N LYS A 115 12.82 6.37 3.65
CA LYS A 115 12.28 7.40 2.75
C LYS A 115 10.92 7.88 3.25
N GLY A 116 10.66 9.18 3.11
CA GLY A 116 9.37 9.77 3.48
C GLY A 116 8.22 9.29 2.59
N ILE A 117 7.02 9.15 3.15
CA ILE A 117 5.89 8.55 2.46
C ILE A 117 5.47 9.34 1.21
N ASP A 118 5.53 10.67 1.28
CA ASP A 118 5.16 11.55 0.16
C ASP A 118 6.20 11.44 -0.98
N GLU A 119 7.47 11.22 -0.64
CA GLU A 119 8.52 10.97 -1.62
C GLU A 119 8.32 9.62 -2.31
N LEU A 120 8.00 8.58 -1.53
CA LEU A 120 7.67 7.27 -2.06
C LEU A 120 6.47 7.33 -3.02
N GLN A 121 5.43 8.10 -2.70
CA GLN A 121 4.26 8.26 -3.56
C GLN A 121 4.60 8.93 -4.90
N ARG A 122 5.41 10.01 -4.87
CA ARG A 122 5.89 10.68 -6.10
C ARG A 122 6.74 9.75 -6.96
N GLU A 123 7.57 8.94 -6.33
CA GLU A 123 8.41 7.96 -7.02
C GLU A 123 7.57 6.84 -7.64
N PHE A 124 6.57 6.34 -6.92
CA PHE A 124 5.61 5.37 -7.42
C PHE A 124 4.91 5.85 -8.69
N GLN A 125 4.45 7.10 -8.74
CA GLN A 125 3.79 7.64 -9.95
C GLN A 125 4.71 7.57 -11.17
N LYS A 126 5.98 7.93 -11.02
CA LYS A 126 6.99 7.85 -12.10
C LYS A 126 7.25 6.41 -12.53
N GLU A 127 7.47 5.51 -11.56
CA GLU A 127 7.73 4.09 -11.82
C GLU A 127 6.55 3.40 -12.51
N LEU A 128 5.32 3.67 -12.04
CA LEU A 128 4.12 3.05 -12.59
C LEU A 128 3.88 3.50 -14.04
N VAL A 129 3.96 4.80 -14.32
CA VAL A 129 3.81 5.33 -15.69
C VAL A 129 4.90 4.75 -16.61
N GLY A 130 6.16 4.76 -16.17
CA GLY A 130 7.26 4.19 -16.95
C GLY A 130 7.08 2.70 -17.23
N ARG A 131 6.49 1.94 -16.29
CA ARG A 131 6.24 0.50 -16.49
C ARG A 131 5.01 0.19 -17.32
N LEU A 132 4.02 1.08 -17.35
CA LEU A 132 2.86 0.99 -18.25
C LEU A 132 3.22 1.29 -19.71
N GLN A 133 4.20 2.17 -19.96
CA GLN A 133 4.67 2.52 -21.31
C GLN A 133 5.57 1.46 -21.96
N ARG A 134 6.19 0.58 -21.16
CA ARG A 134 7.09 -0.48 -21.63
C ARG A 134 6.39 -1.83 -21.89
N ARG A 135 5.07 -1.90 -21.69
CA ARG A 135 4.24 -3.08 -21.90
C ARG A 135 3.43 -2.93 -23.17
#